data_AF-A0A7V5KPZ0-F1
#
_entry.id   AF-A0A7V5KPZ0-F1
#
_cell.length_a   1.000
_cell.length_b   1.000
_cell.length_c   1.000
_cell.angle_alpha   90.00
_cell.angle_beta   90.00
_cell.angle_gamma   90.00
#
_symmetry.space_group_name_H-M   'P 1'
#
loop_
_entity.id
_entity.type
_entity.pdbx_description
1 polymer ?
#
loop_
_entity_poly.entity_id
_entity_poly.type
_entity_poly.pdbx_seq_one_letter_code
_entity_poly.pdbx_strand_id
1 'polypeptide(L)'
;MVSRDGQQETIIEILEHAVEREIDSFTYYVHAAETACDPQVKAFLLHLAEMEDSHRKQLLGQLSELRAQMEITESINSSFGGFED
;
A
#
# COMPACT_ATOMS: atom_id res chain seq x y z
N MET A 1 -17.99 -20.06 -22.89
CA MET A 1 -17.59 -18.65 -23.04
C MET A 1 -17.52 -18.03 -21.66
N VAL A 2 -16.33 -18.01 -21.05
CA VAL A 2 -16.03 -17.10 -19.94
C VAL A 2 -14.60 -16.64 -20.19
N SER A 3 -14.47 -15.42 -20.68
CA SER A 3 -13.17 -14.80 -20.92
C SER A 3 -12.60 -14.46 -19.56
N ARG A 4 -11.55 -15.19 -19.16
CA ARG A 4 -10.76 -14.87 -17.98
C ARG A 4 -9.69 -13.86 -18.40
N ASP A 5 -10.11 -12.64 -18.74
CA ASP A 5 -9.26 -11.47 -18.60
C ASP A 5 -9.20 -11.12 -17.11
N GLY A 6 -8.51 -11.97 -16.35
CA GLY A 6 -8.12 -11.65 -14.98
C GLY A 6 -6.80 -10.91 -15.06
N GLN A 7 -6.85 -9.58 -14.97
CA GLN A 7 -5.62 -8.79 -14.93
C GLN A 7 -4.78 -9.28 -13.74
N GLN A 8 -3.56 -9.73 -14.02
CA GLN A 8 -2.60 -10.06 -12.98
C GLN A 8 -2.01 -8.74 -12.51
N GLU A 9 -2.49 -8.25 -11.36
CA GLU A 9 -1.92 -7.08 -10.71
C GLU A 9 -0.45 -7.36 -10.35
N THR A 10 0.40 -6.39 -10.63
CA THR A 10 1.78 -6.37 -10.17
C THR A 10 1.81 -6.20 -8.65
N ILE A 11 2.90 -6.64 -8.02
CA ILE A 11 3.09 -6.44 -6.58
C ILE A 11 3.05 -4.94 -6.22
N ILE A 12 3.49 -4.05 -7.14
CA ILE A 12 3.40 -2.60 -6.98
C ILE A 12 1.94 -2.16 -6.88
N GLU A 13 1.09 -2.55 -7.83
CA GLU A 13 -0.33 -2.18 -7.85
C GLU A 13 -1.05 -2.70 -6.59
N ILE A 14 -0.74 -3.93 -6.16
CA ILE A 14 -1.30 -4.50 -4.91
C ILE A 14 -0.89 -3.66 -3.70
N LEU A 15 0.37 -3.25 -3.61
CA LEU A 15 0.85 -2.41 -2.51
C LEU A 15 0.25 -1.01 -2.55
N GLU A 16 0.05 -0.42 -3.72
CA GLU A 16 -0.63 0.87 -3.88
C GLU A 16 -2.07 0.81 -3.41
N HIS A 17 -2.82 -0.20 -3.85
CA HIS A 17 -4.18 -0.43 -3.38
C HIS A 17 -4.26 -0.70 -1.87
N ALA A 18 -3.28 -1.40 -1.31
CA ALA A 18 -3.20 -1.59 0.14
C ALA A 18 -2.99 -0.24 0.86
N VAL A 19 -2.10 0.62 0.37
CA VAL A 19 -1.87 1.97 0.93
C VAL A 19 -3.15 2.81 0.90
N GLU A 20 -3.87 2.81 -0.23
CA GLU A 20 -5.15 3.51 -0.36
C GLU A 20 -6.17 3.02 0.68
N ARG A 21 -6.24 1.69 0.86
CA ARG A 21 -7.13 1.07 1.84
C ARG A 21 -6.80 1.45 3.28
N GLU A 22 -5.52 1.60 3.62
CA GLU A 22 -5.12 2.11 4.95
C GLU A 22 -5.53 3.57 5.17
N ILE A 23 -5.47 4.41 4.13
CA ILE A 23 -5.94 5.81 4.19
C ILE A 23 -7.45 5.87 4.43
N ASP A 24 -8.21 5.03 3.73
CA ASP A 24 -9.66 4.93 3.89
C ASP A 24 -10.03 4.45 5.30
N SER A 25 -9.38 3.40 5.80
CA SER A 25 -9.59 2.88 7.16
C SER A 25 -9.23 3.91 8.23
N PHE A 26 -8.09 4.60 8.08
CA PHE A 26 -7.69 5.69 8.97
C PHE A 26 -8.79 6.76 9.03
N THR A 27 -9.24 7.23 7.87
CA THR A 27 -10.25 8.28 7.76
C THR A 27 -11.56 7.83 8.38
N TYR A 28 -11.97 6.58 8.11
CA TYR A 28 -13.15 5.97 8.69
C TYR A 28 -13.11 5.96 10.22
N TYR A 29 -12.01 5.50 10.83
CA TYR A 29 -11.88 5.43 12.28
C TYR A 29 -11.84 6.81 12.94
N VAL A 30 -11.21 7.81 12.31
CA VAL A 30 -11.26 9.20 12.79
C VAL A 30 -12.70 9.73 12.79
N HIS A 31 -13.43 9.56 11.69
CA HIS A 31 -14.83 10.03 11.61
C HIS A 31 -15.74 9.28 12.59
N ALA A 32 -15.53 7.98 12.77
CA ALA A 32 -16.24 7.20 13.77
C ALA A 32 -15.95 7.72 15.20
N ALA A 33 -14.70 8.05 15.51
CA ALA A 33 -14.30 8.60 16.80
C ALA A 33 -14.92 9.99 17.08
N GLU A 34 -15.15 10.80 16.04
CA GLU A 34 -15.82 12.11 16.16
C GLU A 34 -17.30 12.00 16.55
N THR A 35 -17.96 10.91 16.12
CA THR A 35 -19.38 10.66 16.41
C THR A 35 -19.61 9.82 17.68
N ALA A 36 -18.55 9.29 18.29
CA ALA A 36 -18.63 8.47 19.49
C ALA A 36 -18.92 9.31 20.75
N CYS A 37 -20.02 9.00 21.45
CA CYS A 37 -20.38 9.64 22.72
C CYS A 37 -19.57 9.13 23.91
N ASP A 38 -19.19 7.85 23.90
CA ASP A 38 -18.43 7.24 25.00
C ASP A 38 -16.93 7.53 24.83
N PRO A 39 -16.26 8.14 25.83
CA PRO A 39 -14.84 8.46 25.77
C PRO A 39 -13.92 7.25 25.55
N GLN A 40 -14.27 6.07 26.06
CA GLN A 40 -13.49 4.85 25.86
C GLN A 40 -13.62 4.35 24.42
N VAL A 41 -14.82 4.43 23.84
CA VAL A 41 -15.05 4.08 22.43
C VAL A 41 -14.30 5.05 21.52
N LYS A 42 -14.33 6.35 21.81
CA LYS A 42 -13.56 7.36 21.09
C LYS A 42 -12.05 7.06 21.13
N ALA A 43 -11.51 6.79 22.32
CA ALA A 43 -10.09 6.48 22.49
C ALA A 43 -9.69 5.21 21.73
N PHE A 44 -10.53 4.17 21.75
CA PHE A 44 -10.30 2.94 21.01
C PHE A 44 -10.28 3.18 19.49
N LEU A 45 -11.23 3.92 18.95
CA LEU A 45 -11.28 4.24 17.52
C LEU A 45 -10.08 5.08 17.07
N LEU A 46 -9.64 6.05 17.88
CA LEU A 46 -8.41 6.80 17.60
C LEU A 46 -7.17 5.90 17.62
N HIS A 47 -7.11 4.92 18.52
CA HIS A 47 -6.04 3.94 18.54
C HIS A 47 -6.04 3.06 17.27
N LEU A 48 -7.21 2.66 16.77
CA LEU A 48 -7.32 1.96 15.49
C LEU A 48 -6.78 2.84 14.34
N ALA A 49 -7.15 4.12 14.30
CA ALA A 49 -6.61 5.04 13.29
C ALA A 49 -5.08 5.14 13.36
N GLU A 50 -4.48 5.24 14.55
CA GLU A 50 -3.03 5.26 14.71
C GLU A 50 -2.34 3.98 14.21
N MET A 51 -2.99 2.82 14.33
CA MET A 51 -2.49 1.57 13.75
C MET A 51 -2.48 1.62 12.22
N GLU A 52 -3.56 2.07 11.59
CA GLU A 52 -3.62 2.16 10.12
C GLU A 52 -2.60 3.18 9.57
N ASP A 53 -2.31 4.25 10.31
CA ASP A 53 -1.22 5.17 9.97
C ASP A 53 0.15 4.49 9.97
N SER A 54 0.37 3.57 10.92
CA SER A 54 1.59 2.77 11.01
C SER A 54 1.68 1.76 9.87
N HIS A 55 0.59 1.04 9.58
CA HIS A 55 0.50 0.12 8.45
C HIS A 55 0.77 0.83 7.12
N ARG A 56 0.15 1.99 6.90
CA ARG A 56 0.38 2.83 5.71
C ARG A 56 1.86 3.16 5.52
N LYS A 57 2.55 3.56 6.59
CA LYS A 57 3.99 3.87 6.55
C LYS A 57 4.84 2.65 6.20
N GLN A 58 4.50 1.48 6.74
CA GLN A 58 5.21 0.23 6.42
C GLN A 58 5.03 -0.14 4.94
N LEU A 59 3.81 -0.08 4.43
CA LEU A 59 3.51 -0.37 3.02
C LEU A 59 4.20 0.61 2.06
N LEU A 60 4.21 1.91 2.40
CA LEU A 60 4.95 2.92 1.62
C LEU A 60 6.47 2.64 1.60
N GLY A 61 7.03 2.16 2.73
CA GLY A 61 8.42 1.75 2.80
C GLY A 61 8.73 0.59 1.85
N GLN A 62 7.89 -0.45 1.86
CA GLN A 62 8.02 -1.60 0.97
C GLN A 62 7.87 -1.21 -0.51
N LEU A 63 6.90 -0.35 -0.83
CA LEU A 63 6.68 0.16 -2.18
C LEU A 63 7.89 0.94 -2.69
N SER A 64 8.48 1.79 -1.85
CA SER A 64 9.69 2.55 -2.19
C SER A 64 10.88 1.64 -2.44
N GLU A 65 11.07 0.62 -1.61
CA GLU A 65 12.17 -0.34 -1.75
C GLU A 65 12.03 -1.16 -3.04
N LEU A 66 10.82 -1.66 -3.34
CA LEU A 66 10.56 -2.45 -4.54
C LEU A 66 10.79 -1.64 -5.81
N ARG A 67 10.35 -0.37 -5.84
CA ARG A 67 10.59 0.55 -6.97
C ARG A 67 12.07 0.79 -7.22
N ALA A 68 12.85 1.02 -6.16
CA ALA A 68 14.29 1.20 -6.28
C ALA A 68 14.99 -0.07 -6.83
N GLN A 69 14.58 -1.25 -6.38
CA GLN A 69 15.12 -2.51 -6.90
C GLN A 69 14.80 -2.71 -8.40
N MET A 70 13.61 -2.32 -8.85
CA MET A 70 13.24 -2.39 -10.27
C MET A 70 14.08 -1.44 -11.12
N GLU A 71 14.28 -0.20 -10.70
CA GLU A 71 15.11 0.77 -11.42
C GLU A 71 16.56 0.29 -11.58
N ILE A 72 17.13 -0.29 -10.53
CA ILE A 72 18.47 -0.90 -10.56
C ILE A 72 18.51 -2.06 -11.56
N THR A 73 17.52 -2.94 -11.53
CA THR A 73 17.45 -4.11 -12.40
C THR A 73 17.32 -3.72 -13.88
N GLU A 74 16.47 -2.73 -14.19
CA GLU A 74 16.32 -2.19 -15.54
C GLU A 74 17.60 -1.50 -16.03
N SER A 75 18.29 -0.77 -15.16
CA SER A 75 19.58 -0.13 -15.45
C SER A 75 20.68 -1.16 -15.75
N ILE A 76 20.74 -2.26 -15.01
CA ILE A 76 21.68 -3.35 -15.26
C ILE A 76 21.36 -4.02 -16.60
N ASN A 77 20.09 -4.35 -16.84
CA ASN A 77 19.68 -5.05 -18.06
C ASN A 77 19.96 -4.20 -19.32
N SER A 78 19.71 -2.89 -19.27
CA SER A 78 20.01 -1.97 -20.37
C SER A 78 21.52 -1.75 -20.58
N SER A 79 22.33 -1.81 -19.52
CA SER A 79 23.78 -1.62 -19.60
C SER A 79 24.55 -2.87 -20.06
N PHE A 80 24.01 -4.07 -19.83
CA PHE A 80 24.70 -5.34 -20.09
C PHE A 80 24.01 -6.25 -21.13
N GLY A 81 22.78 -5.97 -21.55
CA GLY A 81 22.04 -6.74 -22.55
C GLY A 81 22.54 -6.63 -24.00
N GLY A 82 23.71 -6.01 -24.24
CA GLY A 82 24.32 -5.86 -25.55
C GLY A 82 25.34 -6.94 -25.94
N PHE A 83 25.49 -8.01 -25.14
CA PHE A 83 26.41 -9.13 -25.42
C PHE A 83 25.63 -10.41 -25.76
N GLU A 84 24.86 -10.37 -26.84
CA GLU A 84 24.39 -11.59 -27.52
C GLU A 84 25.14 -11.68 -28.86
N ASP A 85 26.15 -12.57 -28.92
CA ASP A 85 26.76 -13.09 -30.16
C ASP A 85 26.02 -14.37 -30.61
#